data_AF-A0A0Q8DGP9-F1
#
_entry.id   AF-A0A0Q8DGP9-F1
#
_cell.length_a   1.000
_cell.length_b   1.000
_cell.length_c   1.000
_cell.angle_alpha   90.00
_cell.angle_beta   90.00
_cell.angle_gamma   90.00
#
_symmetry.space_group_name_H-M   'P 1'
#
loop_
_entity.id
_entity.type
_entity.pdbx_description
1 polymer ?
#
loop_
_entity_poly.entity_id
_entity_poly.type
_entity_poly.pdbx_seq_one_letter_code
_entity_poly.pdbx_strand_id
1 'polypeptide(L)'
;MTRQATHVYTEPRDIQRFETLVQALSDGARVRLHLVDGQHCEGVVCARPTVQMFYDDTGKEGVNGVVELEHLNLSDWRRRVWFDQITDVELLDTNAPLRA
;
A
#
# COMPACT_ATOMS: atom_id res chain seq x y z
N MET A 1 -2.37 -18.20 13.21
CA MET A 1 -3.54 -17.58 12.55
C MET A 1 -3.16 -17.34 11.10
N THR A 2 -3.88 -17.95 10.18
CA THR A 2 -3.67 -17.82 8.73
C THR A 2 -4.24 -16.50 8.25
N ARG A 3 -3.53 -15.76 7.38
CA ARG A 3 -4.01 -14.48 6.85
C ARG A 3 -4.76 -14.71 5.55
N GLN A 4 -5.96 -14.14 5.45
CA GLN A 4 -6.80 -14.26 4.25
C GLN A 4 -6.77 -12.97 3.43
N ALA A 5 -6.76 -13.10 2.11
CA ALA A 5 -6.87 -12.00 1.16
C ALA A 5 -7.80 -12.42 0.02
N THR A 6 -8.54 -11.48 -0.56
CA THR A 6 -9.40 -11.77 -1.71
C THR A 6 -8.59 -12.26 -2.92
N HIS A 7 -7.38 -11.74 -3.10
CA HIS A 7 -6.46 -12.14 -4.16
C HIS A 7 -5.05 -12.36 -3.62
N VAL A 8 -4.39 -13.37 -4.17
CA VAL A 8 -2.99 -13.71 -3.88
C VAL A 8 -2.21 -13.89 -5.16
N TYR A 9 -0.94 -13.49 -5.13
CA TYR A 9 -0.06 -13.47 -6.29
C TYR A 9 1.17 -14.33 -6.05
N THR A 10 1.60 -15.08 -7.06
CA THR A 10 2.76 -15.98 -6.99
C THR A 10 3.79 -15.68 -8.07
N GLU A 11 3.43 -14.85 -9.05
CA GLU A 11 4.32 -14.53 -10.16
C GLU A 11 5.42 -13.55 -9.72
N PRO A 12 6.69 -13.77 -10.14
CA PRO A 12 7.80 -12.90 -9.75
C PRO A 12 7.60 -11.43 -10.11
N ARG A 13 6.86 -11.15 -11.19
CA ARG A 13 6.55 -9.78 -11.65
C ARG A 13 5.64 -9.04 -10.65
N ASP A 14 4.64 -9.72 -10.11
CA ASP A 14 3.73 -9.14 -9.13
C ASP A 14 4.44 -8.91 -7.80
N ILE A 15 5.28 -9.87 -7.38
CA ILE A 15 6.12 -9.75 -6.20
C ILE A 15 7.04 -8.53 -6.33
N GLN A 16 7.73 -8.37 -7.47
CA GLN A 16 8.61 -7.22 -7.70
C GLN A 16 7.84 -5.89 -7.69
N ARG A 17 6.62 -5.86 -8.25
CA ARG A 17 5.74 -4.68 -8.17
C ARG A 17 5.40 -4.35 -6.71
N PHE A 18 5.04 -5.35 -5.91
CA PHE A 18 4.72 -5.17 -4.50
C PHE A 18 5.92 -4.70 -3.67
N GLU A 19 7.11 -5.26 -3.91
CA GLU A 19 8.35 -4.78 -3.29
C GLU A 19 8.64 -3.33 -3.66
N THR A 20 8.37 -2.93 -4.92
CA THR A 20 8.51 -1.53 -5.35
C THR A 20 7.56 -0.61 -4.56
N LEU A 21 6.31 -1.03 -4.33
CA LEU A 21 5.36 -0.29 -3.50
C LEU A 21 5.87 -0.16 -2.04
N VAL A 22 6.45 -1.22 -1.46
CA VAL A 22 7.04 -1.18 -0.10
C VAL A 22 8.20 -0.18 0.01
N GLN A 23 8.96 0.03 -1.07
CA GLN A 23 10.01 1.05 -1.09
C GLN A 23 9.45 2.47 -1.18
N ALA A 24 8.35 2.67 -1.90
CA ALA A 24 7.70 3.97 -2.00
C ALA A 24 6.93 4.35 -0.72
N LEU A 25 6.32 3.37 -0.04
CA LEU A 25 5.46 3.59 1.12
C LEU A 25 6.26 3.56 2.43
N SER A 26 7.06 4.61 2.65
CA SER A 26 7.80 4.79 3.90
C SER A 26 6.86 5.11 5.07
N ASP A 27 7.25 4.69 6.27
CA ASP A 27 6.53 5.03 7.51
C ASP A 27 6.44 6.55 7.71
N GLY A 28 5.24 7.06 8.02
CA GLY A 28 4.98 8.50 8.19
C GLY A 28 5.00 9.32 6.90
N ALA A 29 5.15 8.71 5.73
CA ALA A 29 5.13 9.44 4.45
C ALA A 29 3.70 9.78 4.04
N ARG A 30 3.48 11.04 3.63
CA ARG A 30 2.25 11.50 3.00
C ARG A 30 2.28 11.15 1.52
N VAL A 31 1.29 10.37 1.12
CA VAL A 31 1.19 9.81 -0.23
C VAL A 31 -0.20 9.98 -0.80
N ARG A 32 -0.27 10.04 -2.13
CA ARG A 32 -1.49 9.81 -2.89
C ARG A 32 -1.35 8.47 -3.63
N LEU A 33 -2.24 7.54 -3.33
CA LEU A 33 -2.34 6.28 -4.03
C LEU A 33 -3.33 6.43 -5.19
N HIS A 34 -2.91 6.05 -6.38
CA HIS A 34 -3.80 5.86 -7.51
C HIS A 34 -4.31 4.42 -7.51
N LEU A 35 -5.62 4.25 -7.65
CA LEU A 35 -6.29 2.95 -7.58
C LEU A 35 -6.68 2.46 -8.97
N VAL A 36 -6.80 1.13 -9.11
CA VAL A 36 -7.19 0.46 -10.37
C VAL A 36 -8.56 0.90 -10.91
N ASP A 37 -9.44 1.41 -10.05
CA ASP A 37 -10.76 1.93 -10.43
C ASP A 37 -10.71 3.39 -10.92
N GLY A 38 -9.51 3.99 -11.00
CA GLY A 38 -9.29 5.37 -11.39
C GLY A 38 -9.49 6.39 -10.25
N GLN A 39 -9.91 5.93 -9.07
CA GLN A 39 -9.94 6.79 -7.88
C GLN A 39 -8.54 7.01 -7.34
N HIS A 40 -8.40 7.99 -6.45
CA HIS A 40 -7.20 8.17 -5.66
C HIS A 40 -7.57 8.36 -4.19
N CYS A 41 -6.64 8.01 -3.32
CA CYS A 41 -6.74 8.32 -1.89
C CYS A 41 -5.44 8.95 -1.39
N GLU A 42 -5.60 9.96 -0.56
CA GLU A 42 -4.51 10.69 0.05
C GLU A 42 -4.50 10.42 1.55
N GLY A 43 -3.32 10.25 2.13
CA GLY A 43 -3.14 10.06 3.56
C GLY A 43 -1.67 9.90 3.94
N VAL A 44 -1.44 9.71 5.23
CA VAL A 44 -0.12 9.40 5.79
C VAL A 44 -0.03 7.90 6.03
N VAL A 45 1.06 7.27 5.60
CA VAL A 45 1.32 5.85 5.85
C VAL A 45 1.51 5.63 7.35
N CYS A 46 0.60 4.89 7.99
CA CYS A 46 0.65 4.64 9.44
C CYS A 46 1.87 3.82 9.89
N ALA A 47 2.30 2.90 9.03
CA ALA A 47 3.45 2.03 9.24
C ALA A 47 3.92 1.50 7.89
N ARG A 48 5.23 1.26 7.76
CA ARG A 48 5.79 0.67 6.53
C ARG A 48 5.09 -0.67 6.22
N PRO A 49 4.41 -0.81 5.07
CA PRO A 49 3.74 -2.03 4.72
C PRO A 49 4.75 -3.11 4.32
N THR A 50 4.34 -4.37 4.37
CA THR A 50 5.19 -5.52 4.04
C THR A 50 4.45 -6.51 3.15
N VAL A 51 5.19 -7.10 2.20
CA VAL A 51 4.71 -8.24 1.42
C VAL A 51 4.70 -9.47 2.32
N GLN A 52 3.56 -10.13 2.43
CA GLN A 52 3.34 -11.24 3.35
C GLN A 52 2.58 -12.37 2.65
N MET A 53 2.67 -13.58 3.19
CA MET A 53 1.89 -14.71 2.70
C MET A 53 0.42 -14.60 3.13
N PHE A 54 -0.47 -14.84 2.18
CA PHE A 54 -1.91 -14.89 2.34
C PHE A 54 -2.47 -16.13 1.65
N TYR A 55 -3.68 -16.51 2.06
CA TYR A 55 -4.48 -17.54 1.39
C TYR A 55 -5.75 -16.89 0.83
N ASP A 56 -6.10 -17.23 -0.40
CA ASP A 56 -7.38 -16.82 -0.97
C ASP A 56 -8.55 -17.70 -0.51
N ASP A 57 -9.76 -17.35 -0.93
CA ASP A 57 -10.99 -18.07 -0.57
C ASP A 57 -11.02 -19.53 -1.10
N THR A 58 -10.14 -19.87 -2.05
CA THR A 58 -9.99 -21.23 -2.58
C THR A 58 -8.92 -22.04 -1.84
N GLY A 59 -8.21 -21.41 -0.90
CA GLY A 59 -7.09 -22.00 -0.17
C GLY A 59 -5.77 -21.95 -0.95
N LYS A 60 -5.70 -21.20 -2.06
CA LYS A 60 -4.45 -20.99 -2.79
C LYS A 60 -3.53 -20.10 -1.96
N GLU A 61 -2.27 -20.51 -1.85
CA GLU A 61 -1.23 -19.73 -1.20
C GLU A 61 -0.59 -18.75 -2.20
N GLY A 62 -0.31 -17.54 -1.73
CA GLY A 62 0.52 -16.58 -2.44
C GLY A 62 0.84 -15.39 -1.56
N VAL A 63 1.31 -14.30 -2.18
CA VAL A 63 1.64 -13.08 -1.46
C VAL A 63 0.71 -11.93 -1.84
N ASN A 64 0.55 -11.01 -0.90
CA ASN A 64 -0.05 -9.71 -1.10
C ASN A 64 0.51 -8.74 -0.04
N GLY A 65 0.08 -7.49 -0.06
CA GLY A 65 0.38 -6.49 0.95
C GLY A 65 -0.80 -5.55 1.14
N VAL A 66 -0.86 -4.95 2.33
CA VAL A 66 -1.86 -3.95 2.66
C VAL A 66 -1.14 -2.74 3.25
N VAL A 67 -1.49 -1.55 2.76
CA VAL A 67 -1.07 -0.27 3.36
C VAL A 67 -2.23 0.30 4.14
N GLU A 68 -1.95 0.80 5.34
CA GLU A 68 -2.89 1.56 6.14
C GLU A 68 -2.51 3.04 6.06
N LEU A 69 -3.46 3.86 5.63
CA LEU A 69 -3.35 5.31 5.60
C LEU A 69 -4.20 5.92 6.71
N GLU A 70 -3.68 6.95 7.37
CA GLU A 70 -4.43 7.81 8.27
C GLU A 70 -4.53 9.24 7.73
N HIS A 71 -5.51 9.99 8.24
CA HIS A 71 -5.71 11.37 7.86
C HIS A 71 -5.38 12.29 9.04
N LEU A 72 -4.41 13.19 8.86
CA LEU A 72 -3.93 14.09 9.92
C LEU A 72 -5.05 14.93 10.56
N ASN A 73 -6.06 15.30 9.78
CA ASN A 73 -7.17 16.16 10.25
C ASN A 73 -8.40 15.40 10.76
N LEU A 74 -8.44 14.07 10.67
CA LEU A 74 -9.61 13.28 11.06
C LEU A 74 -9.17 12.15 11.99
N SER A 75 -9.39 12.34 13.29
CA SER A 75 -8.82 11.53 14.37
C SER A 75 -9.21 10.04 14.41
N ASP A 76 -10.05 9.55 13.48
CA ASP A 76 -10.46 8.15 13.38
C ASP A 76 -10.51 7.65 11.93
N TRP A 77 -10.03 8.46 10.98
CA TRP A 77 -9.99 8.03 9.59
C TRP A 77 -8.80 7.13 9.36
N ARG A 78 -9.08 5.86 9.04
CA ARG A 78 -8.09 4.90 8.56
C ARG A 78 -8.60 4.25 7.30
N ARG A 79 -7.74 4.17 6.29
CA ARG A 79 -8.04 3.50 5.03
C ARG A 79 -7.00 2.44 4.74
N ARG A 80 -7.44 1.20 4.66
CA ARG A 80 -6.62 0.07 4.24
C ARG A 80 -6.78 -0.14 2.75
N VAL A 81 -5.67 -0.23 2.03
CA VAL A 81 -5.63 -0.45 0.58
C VAL A 81 -4.73 -1.62 0.29
N TRP A 82 -5.20 -2.57 -0.52
CA TRP A 82 -4.40 -3.70 -0.97
C TRP A 82 -3.45 -3.30 -2.09
N PHE A 83 -2.28 -3.92 -2.14
CA PHE A 83 -1.28 -3.61 -3.17
C PHE A 83 -1.75 -3.90 -4.59
N ASP A 84 -2.58 -4.93 -4.78
CA ASP A 84 -3.16 -5.23 -6.09
C ASP A 84 -4.09 -4.12 -6.60
N GLN A 85 -4.64 -3.31 -5.70
CA GLN A 85 -5.51 -2.19 -6.03
C GLN A 85 -4.72 -0.92 -6.36
N ILE A 86 -3.42 -0.85 -6.06
CA ILE A 86 -2.60 0.35 -6.25
C ILE A 86 -1.93 0.30 -7.62
N THR A 87 -2.25 1.24 -8.50
CA THR A 87 -1.59 1.39 -9.80
C THR A 87 -0.33 2.22 -9.73
N ASP A 88 -0.33 3.28 -8.90
CA ASP A 88 0.78 4.22 -8.78
C ASP A 88 0.79 4.89 -7.39
N VAL A 89 1.95 5.39 -6.97
CA VAL A 89 2.15 6.06 -5.68
C VAL A 89 2.85 7.40 -5.91
N GLU A 90 2.15 8.47 -5.61
CA GLU A 90 2.66 9.84 -5.66
C GLU A 90 3.07 10.28 -4.24
N LEU A 91 4.35 10.60 -4.04
CA LEU A 91 4.85 11.15 -2.78
C LEU A 91 4.49 12.64 -2.68
N LEU A 92 3.67 13.02 -1.71
CA LEU A 92 3.25 14.40 -1.50
C LEU A 92 4.22 15.19 -0.61
N ASP A 93 5.05 14.50 0.18
CA ASP A 93 6.15 15.08 0.96
C ASP A 93 7.39 15.42 0.11
N THR A 94 7.17 15.95 -1.09
CA THR A 94 8.25 16.64 -1.80
C THR A 94 8.27 18.10 -1.37
N ASN A 95 8.53 18.34 -0.07
CA ASN A 95 9.10 19.63 0.30
C ASN A 95 10.56 19.57 -0.14
N ALA A 96 10.83 20.09 -1.33
CA ALA A 96 12.18 20.37 -1.77
C ALA A 96 12.94 21.05 -0.62
N PRO A 97 14.20 20.66 -0.31
CA PRO A 97 14.95 21.36 0.71
C PRO A 97 14.96 22.85 0.34
N LEU A 98 14.49 23.71 1.25
CA LEU A 98 14.80 25.13 1.20
C LEU A 98 16.33 25.21 1.15
N ARG A 99 16.88 25.43 -0.05
CA ARG A 99 18.29 25.74 -0.23
C ARG A 99 18.49 27.12 0.38
N ALA A 100 19.04 27.14 1.59
CA ALA A 100 19.68 28.32 2.16
C ALA A 100 20.96 28.66 1.39
#